data_AF-A0A812SJL1-F1
#
_entry.id   AF-A0A812SJL1-F1
#
_cell.length_a   1.000
_cell.length_b   1.000
_cell.length_c   1.000
_cell.angle_alpha   90.00
_cell.angle_beta   90.00
_cell.angle_gamma   90.00
#
_symmetry.space_group_name_H-M   'P 1'
#
loop_
_entity.id
_entity.type
_entity.pdbx_description
1 polymer ?
#
loop_
_entity_poly.entity_id
_entity_poly.type
_entity_poly.pdbx_seq_one_letter_code
_entity_poly.pdbx_strand_id
1 'polypeptide(L)'
;APEPALFQPSEQFGATQPLGFFDPLGFTKVGDEKGFRKLRVSEIKHGRVAMMASIGLVAQHFVKFPFFENAPAGFSIMDKGEGVLGFFGIFLACAPLELWWRENPEKEPGNYGDPFGVNMYNDEMRMKELNNGRMAMISVLGIFAAEMATGKDAMQQFGL
;
A
#
# COMPACT_ATOMS: atom_id res chain seq x y z
N ALA A 1 16.29 -32.46 23.46
CA ALA A 1 15.53 -31.20 23.33
C ALA A 1 14.96 -31.19 21.92
N PRO A 2 13.66 -30.92 21.71
CA PRO A 2 13.17 -30.73 20.35
C PRO A 2 13.92 -29.54 19.75
N GLU A 3 14.42 -29.71 18.52
CA GLU A 3 15.11 -28.67 17.76
C GLU A 3 14.21 -27.41 17.68
N PRO A 4 14.77 -26.19 17.73
CA PRO A 4 13.95 -24.97 17.70
C PRO A 4 13.07 -25.01 16.45
N ALA A 5 11.75 -24.91 16.66
CA ALA A 5 10.79 -24.95 15.57
C ALA A 5 11.19 -23.93 14.51
N LEU A 6 11.56 -24.43 13.33
CA LEU A 6 11.98 -23.59 12.22
C LEU A 6 10.84 -22.63 11.90
N PHE A 7 11.15 -21.34 11.72
CA PHE A 7 10.17 -20.33 11.37
C PHE A 7 9.36 -20.80 10.14
N GLN A 8 8.06 -21.01 10.33
CA GLN A 8 7.15 -21.47 9.28
C GLN A 8 6.38 -20.27 8.70
N PRO A 9 6.63 -19.87 7.45
CA PRO A 9 5.89 -18.79 6.80
C PRO A 9 4.39 -19.09 6.60
N SER A 10 4.00 -20.37 6.65
CA SER A 10 2.62 -20.85 6.44
C SER A 10 1.67 -20.54 7.59
N GLU A 11 2.18 -20.38 8.81
CA GLU A 11 1.37 -20.08 10.01
C GLU A 11 1.26 -18.57 10.27
N GLN A 12 1.90 -17.75 9.44
CA GLN A 12 1.91 -16.31 9.58
C GLN A 12 0.63 -15.68 9.02
N PHE A 13 0.24 -14.52 9.58
CA PHE A 13 -0.92 -13.76 9.13
C PHE A 13 -0.91 -13.55 7.61
N GLY A 14 -2.07 -13.64 6.94
CA GLY A 14 -2.17 -13.43 5.50
C GLY A 14 -2.21 -14.70 4.64
N ALA A 15 -2.05 -15.87 5.26
CA ALA A 15 -2.53 -17.12 4.68
C ALA A 15 -4.05 -17.21 4.94
N THR A 16 -4.85 -16.73 4.00
CA THR A 16 -6.32 -16.73 4.08
C THR A 16 -6.91 -17.64 3.01
N GLN A 17 -8.02 -18.30 3.33
CA GLN A 17 -8.82 -18.99 2.31
C GLN A 17 -9.36 -17.94 1.31
N PRO A 18 -9.43 -18.23 0.00
CA PRO A 18 -9.33 -19.54 -0.68
C PRO A 18 -7.91 -19.95 -1.14
N LEU A 19 -6.93 -19.04 -1.14
CA LEU A 19 -5.59 -19.29 -1.70
C LEU A 19 -4.61 -19.92 -0.70
N GLY A 20 -4.89 -19.84 0.61
CA GLY A 20 -4.01 -20.37 1.64
C GLY A 20 -2.65 -19.69 1.62
N PHE A 21 -1.57 -20.49 1.71
CA PHE A 21 -0.21 -20.00 1.59
C PHE A 21 0.22 -19.92 0.11
N PHE A 22 0.28 -18.71 -0.42
CA PHE A 22 0.57 -18.44 -1.83
C PHE A 22 2.01 -17.94 -2.02
N ASP A 23 2.94 -18.86 -2.29
CA ASP A 23 4.34 -18.57 -2.68
C ASP A 23 4.77 -19.44 -3.88
N PRO A 24 4.32 -19.14 -5.11
CA PRO A 24 4.68 -19.93 -6.30
C PRO A 24 6.16 -19.77 -6.72
N LEU A 25 6.84 -18.72 -6.25
CA LEU A 25 8.21 -18.38 -6.64
C LEU A 25 9.26 -18.72 -5.56
N GLY A 26 8.82 -19.20 -4.40
CA GLY A 26 9.68 -19.70 -3.33
C GLY A 26 10.52 -18.61 -2.64
N PHE A 27 9.98 -17.39 -2.54
CA PHE A 27 10.67 -16.28 -1.89
C PHE A 27 10.73 -16.42 -0.36
N THR A 28 9.86 -17.25 0.22
CA THR A 28 9.77 -17.46 1.67
C THR A 28 10.27 -18.85 2.05
N LYS A 29 11.59 -18.99 2.21
CA LYS A 29 12.21 -20.24 2.68
C LYS A 29 11.95 -20.46 4.17
N VAL A 30 11.67 -21.70 4.54
CA VAL A 30 11.53 -22.12 5.95
C VAL A 30 12.82 -21.78 6.70
N GLY A 31 12.71 -21.04 7.80
CA GLY A 31 13.86 -20.61 8.63
C GLY A 31 14.43 -19.20 8.37
N ASP A 32 13.97 -18.45 7.36
CA ASP A 32 14.42 -17.06 7.13
C ASP A 32 13.43 -16.02 7.68
N GLU A 33 13.43 -15.86 9.01
CA GLU A 33 12.58 -14.88 9.71
C GLU A 33 12.87 -13.43 9.30
N LYS A 34 14.15 -13.09 9.08
CA LYS A 34 14.55 -11.73 8.69
C LYS A 34 14.12 -11.40 7.26
N GLY A 35 14.28 -12.34 6.33
CA GLY A 35 13.81 -12.22 4.96
C GLY A 35 12.29 -12.10 4.88
N PHE A 36 11.57 -12.99 5.57
CA PHE A 36 10.11 -12.93 5.64
C PHE A 36 9.61 -11.61 6.22
N ARG A 37 10.23 -11.14 7.31
CA ARG A 37 9.87 -9.86 7.92
C ARG A 37 10.05 -8.70 6.96
N LYS A 38 11.18 -8.65 6.23
CA LYS A 38 11.43 -7.59 5.23
C LYS A 38 10.37 -7.59 4.13
N LEU A 39 9.98 -8.78 3.65
CA LEU A 39 8.91 -8.92 2.65
C LEU A 39 7.57 -8.45 3.21
N ARG A 40 7.23 -8.82 4.45
CA ARG A 40 5.98 -8.39 5.10
C ARG A 40 5.91 -6.89 5.32
N VAL A 41 6.99 -6.26 5.79
CA VAL A 41 7.04 -4.81 5.96
C VAL A 41 6.83 -4.11 4.62
N SER A 42 7.49 -4.62 3.57
CA SER A 42 7.34 -4.08 2.22
C SER A 42 5.90 -4.21 1.75
N GLU A 43 5.28 -5.38 1.92
CA GLU A 43 3.88 -5.62 1.57
C GLU A 43 2.93 -4.63 2.28
N ILE A 44 3.09 -4.42 3.59
CA ILE A 44 2.25 -3.48 4.36
C ILE A 44 2.46 -2.04 3.90
N LYS A 45 3.72 -1.61 3.67
CA LYS A 45 4.00 -0.26 3.17
C LYS A 45 3.35 -0.01 1.81
N HIS A 46 3.53 -0.93 0.85
CA HIS A 46 2.91 -0.80 -0.48
C HIS A 46 1.39 -0.87 -0.40
N GLY A 47 0.83 -1.74 0.45
CA GLY A 47 -0.61 -1.83 0.68
C GLY A 47 -1.21 -0.52 1.23
N ARG A 48 -0.57 0.10 2.23
CA ARG A 48 -1.02 1.40 2.79
C ARG A 48 -0.97 2.52 1.75
N VAL A 49 0.14 2.62 1.02
CA VAL A 49 0.28 3.62 -0.05
C VAL A 49 -0.77 3.39 -1.14
N ALA A 50 -1.02 2.13 -1.54
CA ALA A 50 -2.02 1.79 -2.54
C ALA A 50 -3.46 2.11 -2.07
N MET A 51 -3.79 1.86 -0.80
CA MET A 51 -5.09 2.24 -0.23
C MET A 51 -5.30 3.77 -0.31
N MET A 52 -4.31 4.57 0.09
CA MET A 52 -4.40 6.02 -0.03
C MET A 52 -4.46 6.49 -1.48
N ALA A 53 -3.68 5.85 -2.37
CA ALA A 53 -3.69 6.15 -3.80
C ALA A 53 -5.05 5.87 -4.44
N SER A 54 -5.71 4.75 -4.13
CA SER A 54 -7.04 4.43 -4.66
C SER A 54 -8.11 5.48 -4.28
N ILE A 55 -8.05 6.00 -3.05
CA ILE A 55 -8.96 7.06 -2.61
C ILE A 55 -8.63 8.37 -3.34
N GLY A 56 -7.35 8.70 -3.48
CA GLY A 56 -6.90 9.88 -4.21
C GLY A 56 -7.33 9.86 -5.68
N LEU A 57 -7.22 8.70 -6.35
CA LEU A 57 -7.60 8.53 -7.76
C LEU A 57 -9.11 8.67 -8.01
N VAL A 58 -9.94 8.37 -7.01
CA VAL A 58 -11.39 8.60 -7.10
C VAL A 58 -11.73 10.04 -6.71
N ALA A 59 -11.11 10.56 -5.64
CA ALA A 59 -11.41 11.88 -5.09
C ALA A 59 -11.01 13.03 -6.04
N GLN A 60 -9.94 12.88 -6.83
CA GLN A 60 -9.49 13.87 -7.81
C GLN A 60 -10.56 14.24 -8.84
N HIS A 61 -11.51 13.33 -9.10
CA HIS A 61 -12.62 13.57 -10.02
C HIS A 61 -13.66 14.54 -9.43
N PHE A 62 -13.90 14.46 -8.11
CA PHE A 62 -14.96 15.20 -7.43
C PHE A 62 -14.49 16.49 -6.76
N VAL A 63 -13.25 16.50 -6.24
CA VAL A 63 -12.71 17.62 -5.48
C VAL A 63 -11.37 18.02 -6.07
N LYS A 64 -11.34 19.18 -6.72
CA LYS A 64 -10.11 19.83 -7.15
C LYS A 64 -9.71 20.89 -6.14
N PHE A 65 -8.45 20.92 -5.74
CA PHE A 65 -7.93 21.96 -4.87
C PHE A 65 -7.93 23.31 -5.61
N PRO A 66 -8.19 24.44 -4.92
CA PRO A 66 -8.30 25.78 -5.53
C PRO A 66 -7.00 26.30 -6.16
N PHE A 67 -5.91 25.54 -6.08
CA PHE A 67 -4.62 25.83 -6.73
C PHE A 67 -4.35 24.94 -7.97
N PHE A 68 -5.21 23.96 -8.24
CA PHE A 68 -5.06 22.93 -9.29
C PHE A 68 -6.35 22.76 -10.14
N GLU A 69 -7.18 23.81 -10.23
CA GLU A 69 -8.51 23.73 -10.85
C GLU A 69 -8.48 23.31 -12.34
N ASN A 70 -7.41 23.65 -13.05
CA ASN A 70 -7.21 23.37 -14.49
C ASN A 70 -6.50 22.03 -14.77
N ALA A 71 -6.11 21.29 -13.73
CA ALA A 71 -5.53 19.97 -13.90
C ALA A 71 -6.62 18.98 -14.40
N PRO A 72 -6.32 18.15 -15.43
CA PRO A 72 -7.18 17.02 -15.77
C PRO A 72 -7.19 16.04 -14.59
N ALA A 73 -8.14 15.11 -14.50
CA ALA A 73 -8.04 14.04 -13.51
C ALA A 73 -7.32 12.84 -14.14
N GLY A 74 -6.45 12.17 -13.40
CA GLY A 74 -5.72 10.95 -13.84
C GLY A 74 -4.23 11.17 -14.17
N PHE A 75 -3.61 10.13 -14.76
CA PHE A 75 -2.19 10.09 -15.08
C PHE A 75 -1.73 11.17 -16.08
N SER A 76 -2.65 11.73 -16.86
CA SER A 76 -2.39 12.81 -17.84
C SER A 76 -1.94 14.14 -17.23
N ILE A 77 -2.02 14.29 -15.90
CA ILE A 77 -1.50 15.48 -15.18
C ILE A 77 0.03 15.49 -15.16
N MET A 78 0.69 14.33 -15.31
CA MET A 78 2.15 14.23 -15.21
C MET A 78 2.89 15.05 -16.28
N ASP A 79 2.27 15.25 -17.45
CA ASP A 79 2.81 16.07 -18.54
C ASP A 79 2.56 17.58 -18.35
N LYS A 80 1.74 17.96 -17.37
CA LYS A 80 1.47 19.37 -17.05
C LYS A 80 2.38 19.84 -15.91
N GLY A 81 2.90 21.07 -16.03
CA GLY A 81 3.77 21.67 -15.01
C GLY A 81 3.15 21.71 -13.60
N GLU A 82 1.82 21.78 -13.52
CA GLU A 82 1.07 21.68 -12.27
C GLU A 82 1.23 20.30 -11.58
N GLY A 83 1.23 19.20 -12.34
CA GLY A 83 1.42 17.85 -11.80
C GLY A 83 2.81 17.64 -11.23
N VAL A 84 3.81 18.16 -11.93
CA VAL A 84 5.22 18.08 -11.49
C VAL A 84 5.41 18.83 -10.16
N LEU A 85 4.80 20.02 -10.02
CA LEU A 85 4.84 20.77 -8.76
C LEU A 85 4.14 20.04 -7.62
N GLY A 86 2.97 19.44 -7.88
CA GLY A 86 2.26 18.62 -6.91
C GLY A 86 3.06 17.39 -6.46
N PHE A 87 3.70 16.69 -7.40
CA PHE A 87 4.58 15.56 -7.11
C PHE A 87 5.75 15.95 -6.20
N PHE A 88 6.47 17.02 -6.54
CA PHE A 88 7.58 17.50 -5.70
C PHE A 88 7.11 17.97 -4.32
N GLY A 89 5.94 18.59 -4.22
CA GLY A 89 5.34 18.98 -2.95
C GLY A 89 5.05 17.77 -2.05
N ILE A 90 4.42 16.73 -2.60
CA ILE A 90 4.13 15.48 -1.87
C ILE A 90 5.44 14.76 -1.51
N PHE A 91 6.39 14.68 -2.44
CA PHE A 91 7.68 14.03 -2.21
C PHE A 91 8.46 14.70 -1.06
N LEU A 92 8.51 16.03 -1.05
CA LEU A 92 9.17 16.80 0.01
C LEU A 92 8.44 16.70 1.36
N ALA A 93 7.12 16.51 1.37
CA ALA A 93 6.37 16.26 2.59
C ALA A 93 6.59 14.83 3.13
N CYS A 94 6.59 13.82 2.24
CA CYS A 94 6.72 12.42 2.61
C CYS A 94 8.15 12.02 3.01
N ALA A 95 9.18 12.60 2.39
CA ALA A 95 10.58 12.29 2.69
C ALA A 95 10.97 12.46 4.18
N PRO A 96 10.70 13.59 4.85
CA PRO A 96 11.00 13.74 6.27
C PRO A 96 10.12 12.86 7.17
N LEU A 97 8.86 12.62 6.78
CA LEU A 97 7.95 11.71 7.49
C LEU A 97 8.50 10.28 7.52
N GLU A 98 9.02 9.77 6.40
CA GLU A 98 9.61 8.42 6.36
C GLU A 98 10.92 8.33 7.14
N LEU A 99 11.72 9.40 7.18
CA LEU A 99 12.94 9.46 8.00
C LEU A 99 12.64 9.48 9.49
N TRP A 100 11.60 10.20 9.93
CA TRP A 100 11.18 10.24 11.32
C TRP A 100 10.49 8.96 11.77
N TRP A 101 9.68 8.34 10.90
CA TRP A 101 8.90 7.16 11.23
C TRP A 101 9.55 5.86 10.72
N ARG A 102 10.84 5.71 11.03
CA ARG A 102 11.63 4.54 10.62
C ARG A 102 11.23 3.29 11.41
N GLU A 103 11.19 2.15 10.74
CA GLU A 103 10.83 0.88 11.39
C GLU A 103 11.86 0.51 12.46
N ASN A 104 11.37 0.06 13.62
CA ASN A 104 12.20 -0.53 14.66
C ASN A 104 12.27 -2.05 14.47
N PRO A 105 13.50 -2.64 14.41
CA PRO A 105 13.68 -4.08 14.22
C PRO A 105 13.22 -4.95 15.39
N GLU A 106 12.80 -4.36 16.51
CA GLU A 106 12.32 -5.09 17.69
C GLU A 106 10.78 -5.15 17.77
N LYS A 107 10.06 -4.30 17.03
CA LYS A 107 8.59 -4.27 17.02
C LYS A 107 8.02 -5.17 15.93
N GLU A 108 6.75 -5.53 16.04
CA GLU A 108 6.06 -6.27 14.99
C GLU A 108 6.10 -5.52 13.63
N PRO A 109 6.18 -6.23 12.50
CA PRO A 109 6.26 -5.61 11.18
C PRO A 109 5.04 -4.73 10.91
N GLY A 110 5.27 -3.47 10.57
CA GLY A 110 4.22 -2.48 10.28
C GLY A 110 3.68 -1.74 11.50
N ASN A 111 4.14 -2.06 12.71
CA ASN A 111 3.79 -1.35 13.94
C ASN A 111 4.72 -0.15 14.16
N TYR A 112 4.18 1.02 13.87
CA TYR A 112 4.85 2.30 13.97
C TYR A 112 4.62 3.00 15.32
N GLY A 113 3.93 2.34 16.25
CA GLY A 113 3.51 2.90 17.53
C GLY A 113 2.13 3.55 17.44
N ASP A 114 1.36 3.45 18.51
CA ASP A 114 0.01 4.00 18.61
C ASP A 114 0.05 5.33 19.38
N PRO A 115 0.10 6.50 18.70
CA PRO A 115 0.11 7.81 19.36
C PRO A 115 -1.20 8.11 20.11
N PHE A 116 -2.28 7.41 19.78
CA PHE A 116 -3.62 7.64 20.34
C PHE A 116 -4.04 6.62 21.40
N GLY A 117 -3.20 5.64 21.75
CA GLY A 117 -3.48 4.67 22.83
C GLY A 117 -4.73 3.80 22.64
N VAL A 118 -5.34 3.85 21.45
CA VAL A 118 -6.46 3.00 21.07
C VAL A 118 -5.82 1.66 20.69
N ASN A 119 -5.83 0.70 21.62
CA ASN A 119 -5.37 -0.69 21.43
C ASN A 119 -6.20 -1.40 20.34
N MET A 120 -6.11 -0.93 19.10
CA MET A 120 -6.85 -1.42 17.92
C MET A 120 -5.98 -2.35 17.07
N TYR A 121 -4.74 -2.60 17.48
CA TYR A 121 -3.81 -3.53 16.83
C TYR A 121 -4.16 -5.00 17.17
N ASN A 122 -5.42 -5.37 16.95
CA ASN A 122 -5.89 -6.75 17.06
C ASN A 122 -5.54 -7.55 15.81
N ASP A 123 -5.35 -8.86 15.97
CA ASP A 123 -5.03 -9.78 14.87
C ASP A 123 -6.04 -9.73 13.71
N GLU A 124 -7.33 -9.55 14.03
CA GLU A 124 -8.36 -9.38 13.00
C GLU A 124 -8.17 -8.11 12.14
N MET A 125 -7.79 -6.99 12.76
CA MET A 125 -7.59 -5.73 12.05
C MET A 125 -6.38 -5.81 11.13
N ARG A 126 -5.32 -6.50 11.57
CA ARG A 126 -4.12 -6.76 10.75
C ARG A 126 -4.46 -7.58 9.51
N MET A 127 -5.29 -8.61 9.66
CA MET A 127 -5.73 -9.42 8.52
C MET A 127 -6.60 -8.60 7.55
N LYS A 128 -7.52 -7.77 8.06
CA LYS A 128 -8.34 -6.88 7.23
C LYS A 128 -7.48 -5.86 6.48
N GLU A 129 -6.52 -5.26 7.16
CA GLU A 129 -5.57 -4.31 6.55
C GLU A 129 -4.78 -4.97 5.43
N LEU A 130 -4.25 -6.17 5.66
CA LEU A 130 -3.48 -6.91 4.66
C LEU A 130 -4.32 -7.24 3.42
N ASN A 131 -5.53 -7.76 3.62
CA ASN A 131 -6.42 -8.13 2.52
C ASN A 131 -6.87 -6.90 1.71
N ASN A 132 -7.23 -5.81 2.38
CA ASN A 132 -7.60 -4.56 1.72
C ASN A 132 -6.40 -3.94 1.00
N GLY A 133 -5.20 -4.00 1.59
CA GLY A 133 -3.96 -3.55 0.95
C GLY A 133 -3.63 -4.33 -0.32
N ARG A 134 -3.79 -5.66 -0.32
CA ARG A 134 -3.60 -6.51 -1.51
C ARG A 134 -4.58 -6.16 -2.63
N MET A 135 -5.86 -5.99 -2.28
CA MET A 135 -6.87 -5.56 -3.24
C MET A 135 -6.58 -4.16 -3.80
N ALA A 136 -6.19 -3.22 -2.95
CA ALA A 136 -5.85 -1.86 -3.38
C ALA A 136 -4.67 -1.83 -4.35
N MET A 137 -3.63 -2.66 -4.12
CA MET A 137 -2.50 -2.77 -5.05
C MET A 137 -2.93 -3.21 -6.45
N ILE A 138 -3.83 -4.20 -6.56
CA ILE A 138 -4.37 -4.66 -7.84
C ILE A 138 -5.27 -3.59 -8.47
N SER A 139 -6.12 -2.94 -7.66
CA SER A 139 -7.03 -1.89 -8.13
C SER A 139 -6.28 -0.70 -8.72
N VAL A 140 -5.23 -0.20 -8.05
CA VAL A 140 -4.41 0.92 -8.55
C VAL A 140 -3.73 0.55 -9.88
N LEU A 141 -3.19 -0.67 -9.99
CA LEU A 141 -2.63 -1.16 -11.26
C LEU A 141 -3.68 -1.23 -12.36
N GLY A 142 -4.90 -1.69 -12.04
CA GLY A 142 -6.02 -1.74 -12.97
C GLY A 142 -6.43 -0.34 -13.45
N ILE A 143 -6.52 0.63 -12.54
CA ILE A 143 -6.84 2.02 -12.87
C ILE A 143 -5.77 2.59 -13.80
N PHE A 144 -4.47 2.42 -13.49
CA PHE A 144 -3.40 2.89 -14.35
C PHE A 144 -3.39 2.23 -15.73
N ALA A 145 -3.60 0.91 -15.79
CA ALA A 145 -3.70 0.20 -17.06
C ALA A 145 -4.87 0.72 -17.92
N ALA A 146 -6.02 0.98 -17.28
CA ALA A 146 -7.20 1.47 -17.97
C ALA A 146 -7.06 2.94 -18.38
N GLU A 147 -6.44 3.79 -17.57
CA GLU A 147 -6.11 5.18 -17.93
C GLU A 147 -5.14 5.24 -19.13
N MET A 148 -4.11 4.40 -19.14
CA MET A 148 -3.19 4.31 -20.29
C MET A 148 -3.88 3.82 -21.56
N ALA A 149 -4.81 2.88 -21.45
CA ALA A 149 -5.50 2.30 -22.60
C ALA A 149 -6.59 3.23 -23.16
N THR A 150 -7.32 3.95 -22.30
CA THR A 150 -8.49 4.74 -22.68
C THR A 150 -8.23 6.24 -22.76
N GLY A 151 -7.17 6.73 -22.13
CA GLY A 151 -6.88 8.16 -21.98
C GLY A 151 -7.92 8.91 -21.15
N LYS A 152 -8.81 8.20 -20.45
CA LYS A 152 -9.90 8.74 -19.63
C LYS A 152 -9.64 8.44 -18.16
N ASP A 153 -9.99 9.39 -17.30
CA ASP A 153 -9.89 9.28 -15.84
C ASP A 153 -10.66 8.06 -15.31
N ALA A 154 -10.26 7.55 -14.14
CA ALA A 154 -10.83 6.36 -13.51
C ALA A 154 -12.36 6.39 -13.42
N MET A 155 -12.95 7.57 -13.14
CA MET A 155 -14.40 7.75 -13.06
C MET A 155 -15.07 7.96 -14.42
N GLN A 156 -14.38 8.59 -15.38
CA GLN A 156 -14.88 8.78 -16.74
C GLN A 156 -15.02 7.47 -17.51
N GLN A 157 -14.28 6.44 -17.12
CA GLN A 157 -14.43 5.09 -17.66
C GLN A 157 -15.76 4.43 -17.25
N PHE A 158 -16.30 4.79 -16.09
CA PHE A 158 -17.63 4.34 -15.65
C PHE A 158 -18.78 5.13 -16.31
N GLY A 159 -18.48 6.07 -17.21
CA GLY A 159 -19.47 6.86 -17.94
C GLY A 159 -20.01 8.08 -17.20
N LEU A 160 -19.29 8.53 -16.16
CA LEU A 160 -19.53 9.78 -15.44
C LEU A 160 -18.77 10.96 -16.05
#